data_AF-A0A349M346-F1
#
_entry.id   AF-A0A349M346-F1
#
_cell.length_a   1.000
_cell.length_b   1.000
_cell.length_c   1.000
_cell.angle_alpha   90.00
_cell.angle_beta   90.00
_cell.angle_gamma   90.00
#
_symmetry.space_group_name_H-M   'P 1'
#
loop_
_entity.id
_entity.type
_entity.pdbx_description
1 polymer ?
#
loop_
_entity_poly.entity_id
_entity_poly.type
_entity_poly.pdbx_seq_one_letter_code
_entity_poly.pdbx_strand_id
1 'polypeptide(L)'
;MKITEVIRPKEVTQVPEPPIARFLLADTRMAWLWLIVRLYIGYEWITAGLDKLTGYSFTFDASFGQKVSSPWVFGAHDGAAIKGFVAGALAQVGGPHPTVQDWYASFLQNVVLPNATVFAYLVTFGEVLIGLGLILGVLTGIAAFFGVFMNLNFLLAGAVSINPVIGTLAIFLVLAWRIAGYYGIDSYLLPLLGTPWTGTLAHKKTPTVSPVTSS
;
A
#
# COMPACT_ATOMS: atom_id res chain seq x y z
N MET A 1 -26.28 54.13 25.33
CA MET A 1 -25.79 54.06 23.94
C MET A 1 -25.15 52.70 23.75
N LYS A 2 -25.73 51.84 22.90
CA LYS A 2 -25.34 50.43 22.70
C LYS A 2 -24.13 50.34 21.79
N ILE A 3 -23.08 49.63 22.20
CA ILE A 3 -22.16 48.96 21.27
C ILE A 3 -21.63 47.69 21.95
N THR A 4 -22.44 46.64 22.00
CA THR A 4 -21.92 45.27 22.16
C THR A 4 -21.67 44.75 20.76
N GLU A 5 -20.48 45.00 20.25
CA GLU A 5 -20.00 44.37 19.02
C GLU A 5 -19.76 42.89 19.34
N VAL A 6 -20.77 42.06 19.08
CA VAL A 6 -20.64 40.60 19.14
C VAL A 6 -19.84 40.19 17.92
N ILE A 7 -18.51 40.21 18.05
CA ILE A 7 -17.60 39.54 17.13
C ILE A 7 -17.96 38.06 17.18
N ARG A 8 -18.71 37.57 16.18
CA ARG A 8 -18.95 36.14 16.00
C ARG A 8 -17.69 35.55 15.37
N PRO A 9 -16.93 34.68 16.07
CA PRO A 9 -15.86 33.93 15.43
C PRO A 9 -16.48 33.09 14.31
N LYS A 10 -15.95 33.22 13.10
CA LYS A 10 -16.33 32.37 11.97
C LYS A 10 -15.72 30.98 12.22
N GLU A 11 -16.37 30.16 13.04
CA GLU A 11 -16.04 28.74 13.17
C GLU A 11 -16.53 27.99 11.94
N VAL A 12 -15.72 28.04 10.87
CA VAL A 12 -15.71 26.95 9.89
C VAL A 12 -14.26 26.51 9.76
N THR A 13 -13.81 25.75 10.76
CA THR A 13 -12.46 25.19 10.83
C THR A 13 -12.31 23.93 9.94
N GLN A 14 -13.41 23.44 9.37
CA GLN A 14 -13.47 22.24 8.53
C GLN A 14 -13.96 22.61 7.13
N VAL A 15 -13.10 22.44 6.13
CA VAL A 15 -13.49 22.54 4.72
C VAL A 15 -14.19 21.23 4.36
N PRO A 16 -15.47 21.26 3.93
CA PRO A 16 -16.19 20.05 3.58
C PRO A 16 -15.53 19.36 2.38
N GLU A 17 -15.52 18.02 2.39
CA GLU A 17 -14.97 17.24 1.28
C GLU A 17 -15.74 17.53 -0.03
N PRO A 18 -15.04 17.66 -1.17
CA PRO A 18 -15.71 17.84 -2.44
C PRO A 18 -16.56 16.60 -2.79
N PRO A 19 -17.74 16.76 -3.41
CA PRO A 19 -18.70 15.66 -3.62
C PRO A 19 -18.12 14.47 -4.39
N ILE A 20 -17.24 14.73 -5.36
CA ILE A 20 -16.61 13.71 -6.19
C ILE A 20 -15.63 12.86 -5.37
N ALA A 21 -14.81 13.49 -4.52
CA ALA A 21 -13.86 12.76 -3.68
C ALA A 21 -14.61 11.88 -2.67
N ARG A 22 -15.68 12.40 -2.09
CA ARG A 22 -16.54 11.61 -1.19
C ARG A 22 -17.18 10.42 -1.91
N PHE A 23 -17.69 10.62 -3.12
CA PHE A 23 -18.29 9.55 -3.91
C PHE A 23 -17.26 8.47 -4.29
N LEU A 24 -16.05 8.86 -4.69
CA LEU A 24 -15.03 7.94 -5.19
C LEU A 24 -14.29 7.22 -4.05
N LEU A 25 -13.97 7.92 -2.95
CA LEU A 25 -13.10 7.45 -1.85
C LEU A 25 -13.85 7.08 -0.56
N ALA A 26 -15.12 7.47 -0.39
CA ALA A 26 -15.90 7.16 0.81
C ALA A 26 -17.29 6.50 0.61
N ASP A 27 -17.83 6.40 -0.61
CA ASP A 27 -19.10 5.71 -0.89
C ASP A 27 -18.90 4.20 -1.17
N THR A 28 -19.66 3.33 -0.48
CA THR A 28 -19.62 1.88 -0.65
C THR A 28 -20.04 1.42 -2.05
N ARG A 29 -20.77 2.25 -2.80
CA ARG A 29 -21.11 1.98 -4.21
C ARG A 29 -19.87 1.83 -5.09
N MET A 30 -18.75 2.45 -4.73
CA MET A 30 -17.47 2.35 -5.45
C MET A 30 -16.57 1.22 -4.94
N ALA A 31 -17.01 0.45 -3.95
CA ALA A 31 -16.22 -0.66 -3.39
C ALA A 31 -15.79 -1.69 -4.43
N TRP A 32 -16.63 -1.98 -5.42
CA TRP A 32 -16.33 -2.96 -6.47
C TRP A 32 -15.21 -2.47 -7.42
N LEU A 33 -15.13 -1.15 -7.66
CA LEU A 33 -14.03 -0.57 -8.45
C LEU A 33 -12.71 -0.77 -7.72
N TRP A 34 -12.69 -0.46 -6.42
CA TRP A 34 -11.51 -0.67 -5.59
C TRP A 34 -11.14 -2.13 -5.45
N LEU A 35 -12.11 -3.05 -5.44
CA LEU A 35 -11.84 -4.48 -5.49
C LEU A 35 -11.07 -4.87 -6.76
N ILE A 36 -11.45 -4.38 -7.93
CA ILE A 36 -10.74 -4.66 -9.18
C ILE A 36 -9.30 -4.12 -9.12
N VAL A 37 -9.14 -2.86 -8.73
CA VAL A 37 -7.81 -2.22 -8.59
C VAL A 37 -6.93 -2.99 -7.61
N ARG A 38 -7.51 -3.41 -6.50
CA ARG A 38 -6.88 -4.18 -5.43
C ARG A 38 -6.43 -5.57 -5.90
N LEU A 39 -7.28 -6.28 -6.65
CA LEU A 39 -6.92 -7.57 -7.24
C LEU A 39 -5.82 -7.42 -8.28
N TYR A 40 -5.86 -6.37 -9.10
CA TYR A 40 -4.81 -6.09 -10.09
C TYR A 40 -3.47 -5.80 -9.43
N ILE A 41 -3.41 -4.85 -8.49
CA ILE A 41 -2.18 -4.52 -7.76
C ILE A 41 -1.70 -5.75 -6.97
N GLY A 42 -2.60 -6.42 -6.25
CA GLY A 42 -2.26 -7.60 -5.46
C GLY A 42 -1.72 -8.74 -6.33
N TYR A 43 -2.25 -8.91 -7.54
CA TYR A 43 -1.74 -9.86 -8.53
C TYR A 43 -0.30 -9.52 -8.94
N GLU A 44 0.00 -8.28 -9.30
CA GLU A 44 1.36 -7.86 -9.67
C GLU A 44 2.37 -8.08 -8.53
N TRP A 45 1.99 -7.79 -7.28
CA TRP A 45 2.87 -8.01 -6.12
C TRP A 45 3.06 -9.49 -5.80
N ILE A 46 2.01 -10.31 -5.85
CA ILE A 46 2.12 -11.74 -5.53
C ILE A 46 2.95 -12.46 -6.59
N THR A 47 2.75 -12.17 -7.88
CA THR A 47 3.53 -12.80 -8.95
C THR A 47 4.98 -12.37 -8.87
N ALA A 48 5.28 -11.07 -8.74
CA ALA A 48 6.65 -10.58 -8.59
C ALA A 48 7.35 -11.18 -7.36
N GLY A 49 6.64 -11.33 -6.24
CA GLY A 49 7.18 -11.92 -5.02
C GLY A 49 7.44 -13.41 -5.17
N LEU A 50 6.52 -14.16 -5.80
CA LEU A 50 6.68 -15.59 -6.05
C LEU A 50 7.80 -15.87 -7.06
N ASP A 51 7.94 -15.06 -8.10
CA ASP A 51 9.02 -15.15 -9.08
C ASP A 51 10.39 -14.99 -8.41
N LYS A 52 10.52 -14.06 -7.46
CA LYS A 52 11.73 -13.89 -6.63
C LYS A 52 11.92 -15.04 -5.65
N LEU A 53 10.84 -15.58 -5.10
CA LEU A 53 10.87 -16.64 -4.10
C LEU A 53 11.30 -17.99 -4.69
N THR A 54 10.79 -18.34 -5.88
CA THR A 54 10.99 -19.67 -6.48
C THR A 54 11.90 -19.65 -7.71
N GLY A 55 12.12 -18.48 -8.33
CA GLY A 55 12.83 -18.37 -9.62
C GLY A 55 11.99 -18.75 -10.84
N TYR A 56 10.71 -19.07 -10.68
CA TYR A 56 9.78 -19.45 -11.76
C TYR A 56 8.67 -18.42 -11.90
N SER A 57 8.25 -18.13 -13.14
CA SER A 57 7.13 -17.21 -13.40
C SER A 57 5.80 -17.81 -12.98
N PHE A 58 5.05 -17.05 -12.17
CA PHE A 58 3.65 -17.32 -11.83
C PHE A 58 2.66 -16.41 -12.56
N THR A 59 3.13 -15.65 -13.53
CA THR A 59 2.26 -14.83 -14.38
C THR A 59 1.37 -15.74 -15.22
N PHE A 60 0.07 -15.46 -15.29
CA PHE A 60 -0.89 -16.21 -16.11
C PHE A 60 -0.79 -15.83 -17.59
N ASP A 61 0.36 -16.11 -18.19
CA ASP A 61 0.65 -15.96 -19.61
C ASP A 61 1.43 -17.18 -20.14
N ALA A 62 1.97 -17.09 -21.35
CA ALA A 62 2.78 -18.17 -21.94
C ALA A 62 4.07 -18.48 -21.15
N SER A 63 4.48 -17.60 -20.26
CA SER A 63 5.67 -17.73 -19.41
C SER A 63 5.39 -18.51 -18.13
N PHE A 64 4.14 -18.88 -17.82
CA PHE A 64 3.81 -19.62 -16.60
C PHE A 64 4.66 -20.89 -16.45
N GLY A 65 5.31 -21.05 -15.28
CA GLY A 65 6.17 -22.19 -14.96
C GLY A 65 7.54 -22.15 -15.65
N GLN A 66 7.86 -21.12 -16.43
CA GLN A 66 9.19 -20.93 -17.00
C GLN A 66 10.15 -20.38 -15.93
N LYS A 67 11.41 -20.82 -15.98
CA LYS A 67 12.45 -20.30 -15.09
C LYS A 67 12.83 -18.88 -15.55
N VAL A 68 12.65 -17.89 -14.68
CA VAL A 68 12.92 -16.47 -14.97
C VAL A 68 14.17 -15.95 -14.28
N SER A 69 14.53 -16.50 -13.12
CA SER A 69 15.73 -16.09 -12.40
C SER A 69 16.17 -17.15 -11.40
N SER A 70 17.31 -16.93 -10.75
CA SER A 70 17.68 -17.71 -9.57
C SER A 70 16.85 -17.25 -8.36
N PRO A 71 16.34 -18.18 -7.52
CA PRO A 71 15.60 -17.82 -6.31
C PRO A 71 16.42 -16.90 -5.40
N TRP A 72 15.81 -15.85 -4.88
CA TRP A 72 16.46 -14.87 -4.02
C TRP A 72 16.65 -15.39 -2.59
N VAL A 73 15.74 -16.27 -2.16
CA VAL A 73 15.59 -16.69 -0.76
C VAL A 73 16.02 -18.14 -0.51
N PHE A 74 15.63 -19.10 -1.36
CA PHE A 74 15.91 -20.53 -1.13
C PHE A 74 17.16 -21.05 -1.88
N GLY A 75 18.05 -20.14 -2.29
CA GLY A 75 19.27 -20.45 -3.05
C GLY A 75 20.56 -20.32 -2.21
N ALA A 76 21.65 -19.84 -2.82
CA ALA A 76 22.95 -19.69 -2.17
C ALA A 76 23.02 -18.63 -1.04
N HIS A 77 21.90 -17.95 -0.73
CA HIS A 77 21.78 -16.91 0.31
C HIS A 77 22.82 -15.78 0.27
N ASP A 78 23.41 -15.54 -0.90
CA ASP A 78 24.52 -14.60 -1.10
C ASP A 78 24.07 -13.16 -1.42
N GLY A 79 22.76 -12.94 -1.49
CA GLY A 79 22.16 -11.65 -1.88
C GLY A 79 22.50 -11.25 -3.32
N ALA A 80 22.89 -12.19 -4.20
CA ALA A 80 23.31 -11.90 -5.56
C ALA A 80 22.28 -11.09 -6.35
N ALA A 81 21.00 -11.37 -6.17
CA ALA A 81 19.94 -10.65 -6.86
C ALA A 81 19.86 -9.17 -6.44
N ILE A 82 19.99 -8.87 -5.14
CA ILE A 82 20.04 -7.48 -4.64
C ILE A 82 21.32 -6.79 -5.09
N LYS A 83 22.47 -7.49 -5.07
CA LYS A 83 23.74 -6.94 -5.59
C LYS A 83 23.61 -6.59 -7.08
N GLY A 84 22.99 -7.45 -7.88
CA GLY A 84 22.71 -7.20 -9.30
C GLY A 84 21.74 -6.04 -9.51
N PHE A 85 20.67 -5.98 -8.72
CA PHE A 85 19.71 -4.87 -8.73
C PHE A 85 20.39 -3.53 -8.42
N VAL A 86 21.20 -3.49 -7.36
CA VAL A 86 21.96 -2.28 -6.99
C VAL A 86 22.98 -1.91 -8.05
N ALA A 87 23.70 -2.87 -8.63
CA ALA A 87 24.63 -2.60 -9.73
C ALA A 87 23.92 -1.95 -10.92
N GLY A 88 22.72 -2.43 -11.27
CA GLY A 88 21.87 -1.83 -12.31
C GLY A 88 21.39 -0.42 -11.97
N ALA A 89 21.10 -0.14 -10.70
CA ALA A 89 20.73 1.20 -10.23
C ALA A 89 21.94 2.17 -10.29
N LEU A 90 23.12 1.72 -9.85
CA LEU A 90 24.33 2.54 -9.85
C LEU A 90 24.82 2.91 -11.25
N ALA A 91 24.54 2.07 -12.25
CA ALA A 91 24.79 2.39 -13.66
C ALA A 91 23.97 3.60 -14.16
N GLN A 92 22.94 4.03 -13.44
CA GLN A 92 22.04 5.12 -13.82
C GLN A 92 22.26 6.41 -13.01
N VAL A 93 23.37 6.51 -12.26
CA VAL A 93 23.72 7.65 -11.40
C VAL A 93 24.46 8.76 -12.17
N GLY A 94 24.75 8.55 -13.46
CA GLY A 94 25.47 9.51 -14.30
C GLY A 94 24.62 10.22 -15.35
N GLY A 95 25.17 11.32 -15.89
CA GLY A 95 24.61 12.08 -17.01
C GLY A 95 23.94 13.40 -16.62
N PRO A 96 23.45 14.18 -17.60
CA PRO A 96 22.80 15.48 -17.33
C PRO A 96 21.49 15.38 -16.54
N HIS A 97 20.80 14.23 -16.64
CA HIS A 97 19.54 13.93 -15.95
C HIS A 97 19.59 12.49 -15.41
N PRO A 98 20.27 12.24 -14.28
CA PRO A 98 20.42 10.89 -13.76
C PRO A 98 19.07 10.34 -13.27
N THR A 99 18.77 9.09 -13.64
CA THR A 99 17.54 8.41 -13.18
C THR A 99 17.62 8.12 -11.69
N VAL A 100 18.81 7.76 -11.19
CA VAL A 100 19.06 7.48 -9.77
C VAL A 100 19.84 8.64 -9.17
N GLN A 101 19.30 9.23 -8.11
CA GLN A 101 19.93 10.37 -7.44
C GLN A 101 21.09 9.92 -6.55
N ASP A 102 22.14 10.76 -6.45
CA ASP A 102 23.38 10.44 -5.73
C ASP A 102 23.14 10.04 -4.26
N TRP A 103 22.20 10.71 -3.57
CA TRP A 103 21.88 10.40 -2.18
C TRP A 103 21.32 8.98 -2.03
N TYR A 104 20.52 8.53 -3.01
CA TYR A 104 19.95 7.19 -3.01
C TYR A 104 20.99 6.15 -3.43
N ALA A 105 21.85 6.49 -4.38
CA ALA A 105 23.01 5.68 -4.73
C ALA A 105 23.92 5.41 -3.52
N SER A 106 24.17 6.44 -2.70
CA SER A 106 24.93 6.30 -1.45
C SER A 106 24.23 5.39 -0.44
N PHE A 107 22.90 5.48 -0.30
CA PHE A 107 22.14 4.55 0.53
C PHE A 107 22.27 3.10 0.02
N LEU A 108 22.15 2.89 -1.29
CA LEU A 108 22.31 1.57 -1.90
C LEU A 108 23.71 0.98 -1.63
N GLN A 109 24.76 1.79 -1.76
CA GLN A 109 26.14 1.35 -1.56
C GLN A 109 26.48 1.06 -0.10
N ASN A 110 26.04 1.93 0.82
CA ASN A 110 26.49 1.88 2.21
C ASN A 110 25.57 1.08 3.13
N VAL A 111 24.29 0.91 2.76
CA VAL A 111 23.30 0.21 3.58
C VAL A 111 22.81 -1.08 2.91
N VAL A 112 22.44 -1.00 1.63
CA VAL A 112 21.82 -2.15 0.94
C VAL A 112 22.85 -3.20 0.54
N LEU A 113 23.98 -2.81 -0.07
CA LEU A 113 25.01 -3.77 -0.49
C LEU A 113 25.62 -4.59 0.67
N PRO A 114 25.99 -4.00 1.82
CA PRO A 114 26.53 -4.77 2.94
C PRO A 114 25.50 -5.72 3.55
N ASN A 115 24.21 -5.38 3.45
CA ASN A 115 23.10 -6.16 4.01
C ASN A 115 22.25 -6.85 2.92
N ALA A 116 22.83 -7.13 1.76
CA ALA A 116 22.09 -7.57 0.56
C ALA A 116 21.20 -8.79 0.81
N THR A 117 21.66 -9.75 1.62
CA THR A 117 20.88 -10.93 1.98
C THR A 117 19.62 -10.56 2.76
N VAL A 118 19.72 -9.67 3.75
CA VAL A 118 18.56 -9.21 4.55
C VAL A 118 17.55 -8.48 3.65
N PHE A 119 18.03 -7.60 2.77
CA PHE A 119 17.15 -6.92 1.81
C PHE A 119 16.49 -7.89 0.83
N ALA A 120 17.16 -8.98 0.43
CA ALA A 120 16.56 -10.00 -0.42
C ALA A 120 15.34 -10.63 0.26
N TYR A 121 15.45 -10.97 1.54
CA TYR A 121 14.34 -11.48 2.34
C TYR A 121 13.23 -10.43 2.51
N LEU A 122 13.58 -9.21 2.91
CA LEU A 122 12.61 -8.14 3.16
C LEU A 122 11.81 -7.81 1.90
N VAL A 123 12.48 -7.68 0.76
CA VAL A 123 11.82 -7.41 -0.51
C VAL A 123 10.95 -8.60 -0.89
N THR A 124 11.49 -9.82 -0.95
CA THR A 124 10.73 -10.99 -1.43
C THR A 124 9.49 -11.26 -0.58
N PHE A 125 9.63 -11.29 0.76
CA PHE A 125 8.48 -11.51 1.64
C PHE A 125 7.56 -10.29 1.71
N GLY A 126 8.10 -9.07 1.60
CA GLY A 126 7.30 -7.86 1.51
C GLY A 126 6.33 -7.91 0.33
N GLU A 127 6.84 -8.24 -0.87
CA GLU A 127 6.03 -8.37 -2.09
C GLU A 127 4.93 -9.43 -1.92
N VAL A 128 5.28 -10.61 -1.41
CA VAL A 128 4.31 -11.69 -1.19
C VAL A 128 3.23 -11.29 -0.17
N LEU A 129 3.63 -10.68 0.96
CA LEU A 129 2.69 -10.26 2.01
C LEU A 129 1.77 -9.13 1.56
N ILE A 130 2.29 -8.16 0.81
CA ILE A 130 1.50 -7.09 0.21
C ILE A 130 0.50 -7.69 -0.78
N GLY A 131 0.96 -8.58 -1.66
CA GLY A 131 0.11 -9.28 -2.63
C GLY A 131 -1.01 -10.07 -1.96
N LEU A 132 -0.70 -10.87 -0.93
CA LEU A 132 -1.70 -11.62 -0.17
C LEU A 132 -2.66 -10.71 0.58
N GLY A 133 -2.15 -9.67 1.25
CA GLY A 133 -2.99 -8.70 1.97
C GLY A 133 -3.99 -8.06 1.04
N LEU A 134 -3.52 -7.57 -0.12
CA LEU A 134 -4.34 -6.96 -1.17
C LEU A 134 -5.27 -7.94 -1.86
N ILE A 135 -4.91 -9.19 -2.12
CA ILE A 135 -5.85 -10.14 -2.74
C ILE A 135 -6.93 -10.54 -1.74
N LEU A 136 -6.53 -11.02 -0.56
CA LEU A 136 -7.44 -11.70 0.36
C LEU A 136 -8.46 -10.78 1.00
N GLY A 137 -8.10 -9.53 1.23
CA GLY A 137 -8.98 -8.65 1.98
C GLY A 137 -8.41 -8.15 3.27
N VAL A 138 -7.14 -8.35 3.60
CA VAL A 138 -6.66 -8.25 4.97
C VAL A 138 -5.72 -7.07 5.13
N LEU A 139 -6.07 -6.15 6.02
CA LEU A 139 -5.35 -4.92 6.33
C LEU A 139 -5.04 -4.11 5.05
N THR A 140 -6.05 -3.95 4.18
CA THR A 140 -5.89 -3.48 2.79
C THR A 140 -5.10 -2.17 2.68
N GLY A 141 -5.37 -1.18 3.53
CA GLY A 141 -4.64 0.09 3.48
C GLY A 141 -3.24 0.01 4.07
N ILE A 142 -2.97 -0.89 5.02
CA ILE A 142 -1.61 -1.15 5.49
C ILE A 142 -0.82 -1.84 4.37
N ALA A 143 -1.40 -2.86 3.72
CA ALA A 143 -0.80 -3.53 2.58
C ALA A 143 -0.55 -2.54 1.42
N ALA A 144 -1.53 -1.69 1.09
CA ALA A 144 -1.37 -0.66 0.07
C ALA A 144 -0.28 0.36 0.43
N PHE A 145 -0.19 0.77 1.70
CA PHE A 145 0.86 1.68 2.17
C PHE A 145 2.26 1.10 1.98
N PHE A 146 2.49 -0.16 2.40
CA PHE A 146 3.77 -0.82 2.17
C PHE A 146 4.04 -1.08 0.68
N GLY A 147 3.00 -1.33 -0.11
CA GLY A 147 3.07 -1.37 -1.57
C GLY A 147 3.58 -0.05 -2.16
N VAL A 148 3.00 1.08 -1.77
CA VAL A 148 3.48 2.42 -2.18
C VAL A 148 4.94 2.62 -1.74
N PHE A 149 5.26 2.31 -0.48
CA PHE A 149 6.62 2.47 0.05
C PHE A 149 7.65 1.68 -0.75
N MET A 150 7.40 0.40 -1.01
CA MET A 150 8.31 -0.44 -1.80
C MET A 150 8.40 0.02 -3.25
N ASN A 151 7.27 0.38 -3.86
CA ASN A 151 7.23 0.89 -5.23
C ASN A 151 8.06 2.17 -5.39
N LEU A 152 7.95 3.10 -4.43
CA LEU A 152 8.78 4.31 -4.39
C LEU A 152 10.27 3.97 -4.30
N ASN A 153 10.66 3.02 -3.46
CA ASN A 153 12.06 2.58 -3.38
C ASN A 153 12.57 1.98 -4.70
N PHE A 154 11.73 1.25 -5.45
CA PHE A 154 12.08 0.74 -6.78
C PHE A 154 12.21 1.86 -7.81
N LEU A 155 11.32 2.84 -7.79
CA LEU A 155 11.40 4.02 -8.66
C LEU A 155 12.67 4.84 -8.39
N LEU A 156 13.01 5.05 -7.12
CA LEU A 156 14.25 5.71 -6.70
C LEU A 156 15.51 4.94 -7.13
N ALA A 157 15.42 3.61 -7.26
CA ALA A 157 16.47 2.75 -7.80
C ALA A 157 16.52 2.73 -9.34
N GLY A 158 15.65 3.48 -10.02
CA GLY A 158 15.61 3.57 -11.48
C GLY A 158 14.78 2.48 -12.17
N ALA A 159 14.00 1.70 -11.43
CA ALA A 159 13.10 0.70 -12.02
C ALA A 159 11.76 1.35 -12.42
N VAL A 160 11.73 1.99 -13.59
CA VAL A 160 10.60 2.84 -14.02
C VAL A 160 9.48 2.09 -14.76
N SER A 161 9.64 0.81 -15.12
CA SER A 161 8.72 0.03 -16.00
C SER A 161 7.20 0.16 -15.71
N ILE A 162 6.54 -0.86 -15.16
CA ILE A 162 5.12 -0.80 -14.76
C ILE A 162 4.94 -0.11 -13.38
N ASN A 163 6.06 0.13 -12.69
CA ASN A 163 6.10 0.63 -11.32
C ASN A 163 5.32 1.94 -11.11
N PRO A 164 5.44 3.01 -11.93
CA PRO A 164 4.71 4.25 -11.72
C PRO A 164 3.19 4.06 -11.76
N VAL A 165 2.70 3.16 -12.61
CA VAL A 165 1.27 2.85 -12.73
C VAL A 165 0.79 2.16 -11.46
N ILE A 166 1.49 1.10 -11.03
CA ILE A 166 1.14 0.36 -9.81
C ILE A 166 1.24 1.27 -8.57
N GLY A 167 2.29 2.09 -8.47
CA GLY A 167 2.48 3.03 -7.37
C GLY A 167 1.36 4.07 -7.30
N THR A 168 0.95 4.63 -8.45
CA THR A 168 -0.16 5.58 -8.52
C THR A 168 -1.47 4.94 -8.09
N LEU A 169 -1.79 3.75 -8.61
CA LEU A 169 -3.00 3.02 -8.21
C LEU A 169 -2.96 2.62 -6.73
N ALA A 170 -1.79 2.27 -6.19
CA ALA A 170 -1.63 1.96 -4.78
C ALA A 170 -1.84 3.20 -3.89
N ILE A 171 -1.40 4.40 -4.30
CA ILE A 171 -1.70 5.65 -3.58
C ILE A 171 -3.20 5.88 -3.53
N PHE A 172 -3.89 5.73 -4.66
CA PHE A 172 -5.34 5.83 -4.71
C PHE A 172 -6.03 4.80 -3.81
N LEU A 173 -5.50 3.58 -3.74
CA LEU A 173 -6.00 2.54 -2.85
C LEU A 173 -5.78 2.86 -1.37
N VAL A 174 -4.65 3.49 -1.01
CA VAL A 174 -4.39 4.01 0.34
C VAL A 174 -5.42 5.08 0.70
N LEU A 175 -5.72 6.01 -0.19
CA LEU A 175 -6.75 7.04 0.03
C LEU A 175 -8.16 6.43 0.18
N ALA A 176 -8.44 5.38 -0.58
CA ALA A 176 -9.70 4.66 -0.56
C ALA A 176 -9.79 3.57 0.53
N TRP A 177 -8.83 3.51 1.47
CA TRP A 177 -8.73 2.46 2.51
C TRP A 177 -10.07 2.14 3.20
N ARG A 178 -10.91 3.16 3.43
CA ARG A 178 -12.20 3.03 4.14
C ARG A 178 -13.20 2.15 3.40
N ILE A 179 -13.16 2.14 2.06
CA ILE A 179 -14.04 1.32 1.23
C ILE A 179 -13.30 0.11 0.65
N ALA A 180 -12.00 0.23 0.40
CA ALA A 180 -11.23 -0.78 -0.33
C ALA A 180 -11.28 -2.18 0.29
N GLY A 181 -11.49 -2.28 1.61
CA GLY A 181 -11.67 -3.55 2.34
C GLY A 181 -13.12 -4.07 2.40
N TYR A 182 -14.10 -3.38 1.80
CA TYR A 182 -15.52 -3.73 1.94
C TYR A 182 -15.86 -5.12 1.36
N TYR A 183 -15.28 -5.48 0.22
CA TYR A 183 -15.38 -6.82 -0.38
C TYR A 183 -14.17 -7.71 -0.03
N GLY A 184 -13.64 -7.58 1.19
CA GLY A 184 -12.54 -8.38 1.70
C GLY A 184 -12.81 -8.90 3.11
N ILE A 185 -11.90 -9.74 3.61
CA ILE A 185 -11.90 -10.22 5.01
C ILE A 185 -11.87 -9.05 6.01
N ASP A 186 -11.41 -7.86 5.60
CA ASP A 186 -11.46 -6.60 6.35
C ASP A 186 -12.88 -6.25 6.79
N SER A 187 -13.91 -6.57 6.00
CA SER A 187 -15.31 -6.37 6.42
C SER A 187 -15.70 -7.19 7.66
N TYR A 188 -15.02 -8.32 7.90
CA TYR A 188 -15.21 -9.18 9.07
C TYR A 188 -14.19 -8.88 10.20
N LEU A 189 -12.97 -8.47 9.86
CA LEU A 189 -11.90 -8.14 10.81
C LEU A 189 -12.04 -6.74 11.43
N LEU A 190 -12.46 -5.73 10.66
CA LEU A 190 -12.56 -4.34 11.12
C LEU A 190 -13.61 -4.13 12.24
N PRO A 191 -14.78 -4.81 12.25
CA PRO A 191 -15.69 -4.77 13.39
C PRO A 191 -15.09 -5.38 14.67
N LEU A 192 -14.16 -6.33 14.52
CA LEU A 192 -13.51 -7.05 15.63
C LEU A 192 -12.31 -6.28 16.20
N LEU A 193 -11.48 -5.70 15.34
CA LEU A 193 -10.32 -4.89 15.73
C LEU A 193 -10.69 -3.46 16.13
N GLY A 194 -11.84 -2.94 15.66
CA GLY A 194 -12.24 -1.55 15.85
C GLY A 194 -11.36 -0.59 15.05
N THR A 195 -11.79 0.67 14.92
CA THR A 195 -10.91 1.72 14.37
C THR A 195 -10.12 2.36 15.53
N PRO A 196 -8.84 2.73 15.34
CA PRO A 196 -8.01 3.27 16.43
C PRO A 196 -8.58 4.54 17.08
N TRP A 197 -9.46 5.26 16.37
CA TRP A 197 -10.05 6.52 16.80
C TRP A 197 -11.52 6.43 17.24
N THR A 198 -12.26 5.35 16.92
CA THR A 198 -13.69 5.21 17.27
C THR A 198 -13.97 4.02 18.21
N GLY A 199 -12.97 3.19 18.52
CA GLY A 199 -13.15 1.97 19.28
C GLY A 199 -13.92 0.90 18.49
N THR A 200 -14.35 -0.15 19.20
CA THR A 200 -15.10 -1.28 18.64
C THR A 200 -16.48 -0.82 18.17
N LEU A 201 -16.84 -1.13 16.92
CA LEU A 201 -18.19 -0.89 16.35
C LEU A 201 -19.22 -1.92 16.82
N ALA A 202 -18.85 -2.80 17.75
CA ALA A 202 -19.75 -3.73 18.40
C ALA A 202 -20.88 -2.94 19.05
N HIS A 203 -22.10 -3.19 18.57
CA HIS A 203 -23.34 -2.51 18.93
C HIS A 203 -23.33 -2.00 20.38
N LYS A 204 -23.17 -0.69 20.57
CA LYS A 204 -23.66 -0.07 21.80
C LYS A 204 -25.18 -0.24 21.75
N LYS A 205 -25.71 -1.16 22.56
CA LYS A 205 -27.15 -1.22 22.84
C LYS A 205 -27.57 0.20 23.22
N THR A 206 -28.45 0.81 22.43
CA THR A 206 -29.07 2.08 22.76
C THR A 206 -29.68 1.95 24.17
N PRO A 207 -29.37 2.83 25.12
CA PRO A 207 -30.03 2.82 26.41
C PRO A 207 -31.52 3.01 26.19
N THR A 208 -32.33 2.06 26.64
CA THR A 208 -33.79 2.20 26.66
C THR A 208 -34.12 3.38 27.58
N VAL A 209 -34.59 4.50 27.00
CA VAL A 209 -35.07 5.62 27.79
C VAL A 209 -36.42 5.22 28.36
N SER A 210 -36.47 4.90 29.66
CA SER A 210 -37.74 4.72 30.36
C SER A 210 -38.50 6.06 30.37
N PRO A 211 -39.79 6.08 29.99
CA PRO A 211 -40.57 7.31 30.03
C PRO A 211 -40.64 7.81 31.48
N VAL A 212 -40.29 9.09 31.69
CA VAL A 212 -40.46 9.75 32.98
C VAL A 212 -41.96 9.94 33.20
N THR A 213 -42.55 9.18 34.11
CA THR A 213 -43.93 9.40 34.54
C THR A 213 -43.99 10.72 35.32
N SER A 214 -44.57 11.75 34.72
CA SER A 214 -44.92 12.98 35.42
C SER A 214 -46.09 12.70 36.37
N SER A 215 -45.83 12.78 37.67
CA SER A 215 -46.83 12.80 38.75
C SER A 215 -47.47 14.17 38.90
#